data_AF-A0A9X4HFS1-F1
#
_entry.id   AF-A0A9X4HFS1-F1
#
_cell.length_a   1.000
_cell.length_b   1.000
_cell.length_c   1.000
_cell.angle_alpha   90.00
_cell.angle_beta   90.00
_cell.angle_gamma   90.00
#
_symmetry.space_group_name_H-M   'P 1'
#
loop_
_entity.id
_entity.type
_entity.pdbx_description
1 polymer ?
#
loop_
_entity_poly.entity_id
_entity_poly.type
_entity_poly.pdbx_seq_one_letter_code
_entity_poly.pdbx_strand_id
1 'polypeptide(L)'
;MNAAMNICQAMHDAKLPPPVSESDDQREWLENAAEQLVCGSDVTWKRRSGVALTVTSADYAEHLQTHLNQRQIDGLDDRDSFANLVLAVIVGSPAEALTHAKHLLGSNSPVTQLEAIAADFLRPHAANAVAAEHEAAEDDVDADL
;
A
#
# COMPACT_ATOMS: atom_id res chain seq x y z
N MET A 1 7.28 8.96 42.52
CA MET A 1 6.56 9.09 41.22
C MET A 1 5.28 9.86 41.47
N ASN A 2 5.10 11.03 40.84
CA ASN A 2 4.06 12.00 41.19
C ASN A 2 2.69 11.63 40.61
N ALA A 3 1.69 11.47 41.47
CA ALA A 3 0.31 11.14 41.11
C ALA A 3 -0.30 12.12 40.08
N ALA A 4 0.11 13.39 40.09
CA ALA A 4 -0.32 14.40 39.13
C ALA A 4 0.09 14.08 37.68
N MET A 5 1.27 13.50 37.47
CA MET A 5 1.77 13.15 36.13
C MET A 5 0.94 12.01 35.52
N ASN A 6 0.57 11.02 36.34
CA ASN A 6 -0.25 9.89 35.91
C ASN A 6 -1.67 10.32 35.51
N ILE A 7 -2.25 11.30 36.21
CA ILE A 7 -3.57 11.85 35.89
C ILE A 7 -3.54 12.61 34.56
N CYS A 8 -2.51 13.45 34.35
CA CYS A 8 -2.34 14.18 33.09
C CYS A 8 -2.17 13.23 31.90
N GLN A 9 -1.41 12.14 32.06
CA GLN A 9 -1.24 11.13 31.01
C GLN A 9 -2.57 10.43 30.68
N ALA A 10 -3.30 9.97 31.70
CA ALA A 10 -4.58 9.28 31.49
C ALA A 10 -5.63 10.18 30.80
N MET A 11 -5.67 11.48 31.13
CA MET A 11 -6.57 12.44 30.47
C MET A 11 -6.16 12.75 29.02
N HIS A 12 -4.86 12.68 28.72
CA HIS A 12 -4.36 12.82 27.35
C HIS A 12 -4.70 11.58 26.52
N ASP A 13 -4.45 10.39 27.05
CA ASP A 13 -4.72 9.12 26.37
C ASP A 13 -6.22 8.92 26.11
N ALA A 14 -7.09 9.35 27.03
CA ALA A 14 -8.55 9.33 26.84
C ALA A 14 -9.07 10.32 25.77
N LYS A 15 -8.24 11.28 25.35
CA LYS A 15 -8.57 12.24 24.27
C LYS A 15 -8.01 11.82 22.92
N LEU A 16 -7.13 10.82 22.88
CA LEU A 16 -6.68 10.26 21.61
C LEU A 16 -7.87 9.52 20.97
N PRO A 17 -8.14 9.73 19.68
CA PRO A 17 -9.03 8.85 18.93
C PRO A 17 -8.58 7.41 19.13
N PRO A 18 -9.51 6.43 19.21
CA PRO A 18 -9.12 5.04 19.24
C PRO A 18 -8.18 4.77 18.03
N PRO A 19 -7.13 3.94 18.21
CA PRO A 19 -6.30 3.55 17.08
C PRO A 19 -7.23 2.99 16.01
N VAL A 20 -7.18 3.60 14.82
CA VAL A 20 -7.97 3.16 13.67
C VAL A 20 -7.35 1.85 13.20
N SER A 21 -7.77 0.73 13.80
CA SER A 21 -7.50 -0.58 13.26
C SER A 21 -8.38 -0.78 12.04
N GLU A 22 -7.78 -1.14 10.91
CA GLU A 22 -8.50 -1.62 9.73
C GLU A 22 -9.44 -2.77 10.15
N SER A 23 -10.65 -2.82 9.60
CA SER A 23 -11.52 -3.99 9.78
C SER A 23 -10.94 -5.19 9.03
N ASP A 24 -11.32 -6.41 9.41
CA ASP A 24 -10.85 -7.61 8.72
C ASP A 24 -11.15 -7.56 7.21
N ASP A 25 -12.35 -7.09 6.82
CA ASP A 25 -12.74 -6.86 5.42
C ASP A 25 -11.82 -5.85 4.69
N GLN A 26 -11.39 -4.78 5.38
CA GLN A 26 -10.49 -3.78 4.77
C GLN A 26 -9.10 -4.35 4.56
N ARG A 27 -8.62 -5.17 5.50
CA ARG A 27 -7.33 -5.85 5.37
C ARG A 27 -7.36 -6.83 4.20
N GLU A 28 -8.39 -7.66 4.10
CA GLU A 28 -8.54 -8.61 2.99
C GLU A 28 -8.64 -7.89 1.64
N TRP A 29 -9.42 -6.80 1.58
CA TRP A 29 -9.49 -5.97 0.39
C TRP A 29 -8.12 -5.39 -0.01
N LEU A 30 -7.37 -4.86 0.96
CA LEU A 30 -6.04 -4.29 0.72
C LEU A 30 -5.04 -5.34 0.24
N GLU A 31 -5.04 -6.54 0.81
CA GLU A 31 -4.18 -7.65 0.38
C GLU A 31 -4.45 -8.01 -1.09
N ASN A 32 -5.72 -8.24 -1.44
CA ASN A 32 -6.11 -8.60 -2.80
C ASN A 32 -5.87 -7.48 -3.81
N ALA A 33 -6.14 -6.23 -3.45
CA ALA A 33 -5.97 -5.07 -4.33
C ALA A 33 -4.48 -4.73 -4.53
N ALA A 34 -3.65 -4.88 -3.49
CA ALA A 34 -2.21 -4.70 -3.59
C ALA A 34 -1.57 -5.72 -4.54
N GLU A 35 -1.94 -7.00 -4.43
CA GLU A 35 -1.47 -8.04 -5.34
C GLU A 35 -1.81 -7.72 -6.80
N GLN A 36 -3.05 -7.26 -7.05
CA GLN A 36 -3.50 -6.85 -8.39
C GLN A 36 -2.63 -5.72 -8.97
N LEU A 37 -2.35 -4.67 -8.19
CA LEU A 37 -1.49 -3.56 -8.63
C LEU A 37 -0.06 -4.02 -8.93
N VAL A 38 0.52 -4.86 -8.06
CA VAL A 38 1.87 -5.40 -8.25
C VAL A 38 1.94 -6.28 -9.51
N CYS A 39 0.87 -6.98 -9.85
CA CYS A 39 0.74 -7.73 -11.10
C CYS A 39 0.45 -6.85 -12.33
N GLY A 40 0.33 -5.52 -12.16
CA GLY A 40 0.10 -4.57 -13.25
C GLY A 40 -1.37 -4.41 -13.66
N SER A 41 -2.32 -4.84 -12.84
CA SER A 41 -3.75 -4.66 -13.07
C SER A 41 -4.28 -3.41 -12.35
N ASP A 42 -5.27 -2.75 -12.94
CA ASP A 42 -5.93 -1.59 -12.31
C ASP A 42 -6.96 -2.06 -11.28
N VAL A 43 -7.09 -1.34 -10.16
CA VAL A 43 -8.07 -1.63 -9.11
C VAL A 43 -9.23 -0.67 -9.23
N THR A 44 -10.44 -1.19 -9.46
CA THR A 44 -11.65 -0.38 -9.67
C THR A 44 -12.77 -0.78 -8.72
N TRP A 45 -13.46 0.21 -8.14
CA TRP A 45 -14.65 0.00 -7.32
C TRP A 45 -15.70 1.08 -7.59
N LYS A 46 -16.97 0.79 -7.31
CA LYS A 46 -18.08 1.71 -7.57
C LYS A 46 -19.18 1.56 -6.53
N ARG A 47 -19.50 2.66 -5.85
CA ARG A 47 -20.66 2.76 -4.95
C ARG A 47 -21.96 2.85 -5.76
N ARG A 48 -23.10 2.40 -5.21
CA ARG A 48 -24.40 2.27 -5.91
C ARG A 48 -24.83 3.52 -6.71
N SER A 49 -24.60 4.72 -6.17
CA SER A 49 -24.92 6.01 -6.82
C SER A 49 -23.68 6.86 -7.18
N GLY A 50 -22.49 6.26 -7.12
CA GLY A 50 -21.21 6.95 -7.35
C GLY A 50 -20.65 6.75 -8.76
N VAL A 51 -19.61 7.53 -9.07
CA VAL A 51 -18.74 7.28 -10.21
C VAL A 51 -17.79 6.13 -9.85
N ALA A 52 -17.46 5.28 -10.82
CA ALA A 52 -16.43 4.27 -10.63
C ALA A 52 -15.09 4.98 -10.37
N LEU A 53 -14.42 4.59 -9.30
CA LEU A 53 -13.07 5.05 -8.97
C LEU A 53 -12.09 3.96 -9.35
N THR A 54 -10.98 4.36 -9.94
CA THR A 54 -9.92 3.46 -10.39
C THR A 54 -8.59 3.99 -9.92
N VAL A 55 -7.78 3.12 -9.33
CA VAL A 55 -6.35 3.31 -9.13
C VAL A 55 -5.65 2.49 -10.19
N THR A 56 -4.86 3.16 -11.03
CA THR A 56 -4.18 2.49 -12.14
C THR A 56 -2.82 1.96 -11.73
N SER A 57 -2.33 0.97 -12.47
CA SER A 57 -0.94 0.52 -12.38
C SER A 57 0.09 1.64 -12.62
N ALA A 58 -0.27 2.65 -13.43
CA ALA A 58 0.56 3.83 -13.66
C ALA A 58 0.63 4.74 -12.42
N ASP A 59 -0.49 4.96 -11.73
CA ASP A 59 -0.51 5.72 -10.47
C ASP A 59 0.36 5.03 -9.41
N TYR A 60 0.28 3.70 -9.33
CA TYR A 60 1.13 2.92 -8.45
C TYR A 60 2.62 3.03 -8.82
N ALA A 61 2.95 2.99 -10.12
CA ALA A 61 4.34 3.15 -10.57
C ALA A 61 4.91 4.53 -10.19
N GLU A 62 4.13 5.60 -10.30
CA GLU A 62 4.53 6.95 -9.86
C GLU A 62 4.72 7.01 -8.33
N HIS A 63 3.82 6.38 -7.57
CA HIS A 63 3.96 6.28 -6.12
C HIS A 63 5.23 5.50 -5.72
N LEU A 64 5.48 4.36 -6.36
CA LEU A 64 6.67 3.54 -6.14
C LEU A 64 7.95 4.32 -6.50
N GLN A 65 7.97 5.02 -7.65
CA GLN A 65 9.08 5.89 -8.04
C GLN A 65 9.38 6.93 -6.94
N THR A 66 8.34 7.57 -6.41
CA THR A 66 8.48 8.56 -5.32
C THR A 66 9.05 7.93 -4.06
N HIS A 67 8.56 6.74 -3.67
CA HIS A 67 9.08 5.99 -2.53
C HIS A 67 10.57 5.65 -2.69
N LEU A 68 10.98 5.14 -3.86
CA LEU A 68 12.37 4.81 -4.15
C LEU A 68 13.27 6.05 -4.15
N ASN A 69 12.83 7.14 -4.77
CA ASN A 69 13.56 8.40 -4.78
C ASN A 69 13.74 8.96 -3.36
N GLN A 70 12.71 8.87 -2.50
CA GLN A 70 12.82 9.33 -1.12
C GLN A 70 13.88 8.54 -0.35
N ARG A 71 13.95 7.22 -0.54
CA ARG A 71 15.02 6.39 0.05
C ARG A 71 16.41 6.83 -0.40
N GLN A 72 16.57 7.25 -1.65
CA GLN A 72 17.85 7.80 -2.13
C GLN A 72 18.16 9.14 -1.49
N ILE A 73 17.18 10.04 -1.37
CA ILE A 73 17.33 11.33 -0.69
C ILE A 73 17.73 11.14 0.78
N ASP A 74 17.17 10.13 1.44
CA ASP A 74 17.45 9.77 2.82
C ASP A 74 18.80 9.04 2.99
N GLY A 75 19.53 8.77 1.90
CA GLY A 75 20.82 8.07 1.91
C GLY A 75 20.70 6.57 2.23
N LEU A 76 19.53 5.98 2.04
CA LEU A 76 19.25 4.56 2.28
C LEU A 76 19.60 3.64 1.09
N ASP A 77 19.95 4.22 -0.06
CA ASP A 77 20.60 3.54 -1.19
C ASP A 77 22.09 3.87 -1.18
N ASP A 78 22.89 3.10 -0.44
CA ASP A 78 24.32 3.35 -0.23
C ASP A 78 25.23 2.69 -1.28
N ARG A 79 24.63 2.12 -2.35
CA ARG A 79 25.32 1.34 -3.39
C ARG A 79 25.06 1.81 -4.81
N ASP A 80 24.51 3.00 -4.97
CA ASP A 80 24.05 3.51 -6.26
C ASP A 80 23.16 2.48 -6.99
N SER A 81 22.27 1.80 -6.25
CA SER A 81 21.56 0.62 -6.74
C SER A 81 20.66 0.93 -7.91
N PHE A 82 20.18 2.18 -8.03
CA PHE A 82 19.43 2.60 -9.21
C PHE A 82 20.28 2.55 -10.48
N ALA A 83 21.51 3.07 -10.44
CA ALA A 83 22.42 3.02 -11.59
C ALA A 83 22.85 1.58 -11.90
N ASN A 84 23.18 0.81 -10.87
CA ASN A 84 23.61 -0.58 -11.05
C ASN A 84 22.48 -1.51 -11.50
N LEU A 85 21.22 -1.25 -11.13
CA LEU A 85 20.06 -1.94 -11.67
C LEU A 85 19.97 -1.77 -13.18
N VAL A 86 20.10 -0.53 -13.68
CA VAL A 86 20.08 -0.23 -15.12
C VAL A 86 21.23 -0.97 -15.83
N LEU A 87 22.44 -0.90 -15.29
CA LEU A 87 23.60 -1.59 -15.87
C LEU A 87 23.38 -3.11 -15.91
N ALA A 88 22.92 -3.71 -14.81
CA ALA A 88 22.70 -5.15 -14.69
C ALA A 88 21.66 -5.65 -15.72
N VAL A 89 20.58 -4.90 -15.95
CA VAL A 89 19.59 -5.23 -16.97
C VAL A 89 20.20 -5.17 -18.39
N ILE A 90 20.97 -4.12 -18.70
CA ILE A 90 21.58 -3.92 -20.03
C ILE A 90 22.62 -5.00 -20.35
N VAL A 91 23.42 -5.42 -19.37
CA VAL A 91 24.42 -6.49 -19.57
C VAL A 91 23.82 -7.90 -19.48
N GLY A 92 22.51 -8.02 -19.21
CA GLY A 92 21.81 -9.30 -19.14
C GLY A 92 22.10 -10.11 -17.87
N SER A 93 22.29 -9.44 -16.73
CA SER A 93 22.58 -10.04 -15.42
C SER A 93 21.35 -9.97 -14.49
N PRO A 94 20.37 -10.88 -14.63
CA PRO A 94 19.12 -10.81 -13.85
C PRO A 94 19.33 -11.02 -12.35
N ALA A 95 20.35 -11.80 -11.94
CA ALA A 95 20.66 -12.01 -10.52
C ALA A 95 21.21 -10.74 -9.85
N GLU A 96 22.05 -9.97 -10.55
CA GLU A 96 22.54 -8.68 -10.05
C GLU A 96 21.42 -7.64 -10.06
N ALA A 97 20.60 -7.61 -11.12
CA ALA A 97 19.44 -6.73 -11.19
C ALA A 97 18.50 -6.96 -9.99
N LEU A 98 18.20 -8.22 -9.66
CA LEU A 98 17.38 -8.55 -8.49
C LEU A 98 18.05 -8.11 -7.18
N THR A 99 19.37 -8.27 -7.06
CA THR A 99 20.14 -7.79 -5.88
C THR A 99 19.97 -6.28 -5.68
N HIS A 100 20.11 -5.50 -6.75
CA HIS A 100 19.94 -4.05 -6.69
C HIS A 100 18.49 -3.62 -6.44
N ALA A 101 17.52 -4.31 -7.04
CA ALA A 101 16.11 -4.07 -6.76
C ALA A 101 15.75 -4.30 -5.28
N LYS A 102 16.24 -5.39 -4.68
CA LYS A 102 16.08 -5.66 -3.24
C LYS A 102 16.68 -4.56 -2.37
N HIS A 103 17.86 -4.06 -2.74
CA HIS A 103 18.50 -2.98 -2.00
C HIS A 103 17.73 -1.66 -2.10
N LEU A 104 17.28 -1.29 -3.31
CA LEU A 104 16.43 -0.12 -3.53
C LEU A 104 15.14 -0.18 -2.71
N LEU A 105 14.50 -1.34 -2.66
CA LEU A 105 13.30 -1.59 -1.85
C LEU A 105 13.60 -1.68 -0.34
N GLY A 106 14.88 -1.83 0.06
CA GLY A 106 15.27 -2.03 1.45
C GLY A 106 14.81 -3.37 2.04
N SER A 107 14.53 -4.37 1.20
CA SER A 107 13.95 -5.65 1.62
C SER A 107 14.51 -6.84 0.86
N ASN A 108 14.71 -7.96 1.56
CA ASN A 108 15.08 -9.23 0.95
C ASN A 108 13.89 -9.96 0.30
N SER A 109 12.67 -9.53 0.62
CA SER A 109 11.40 -10.03 0.09
C SER A 109 10.76 -8.94 -0.78
N PRO A 110 11.22 -8.77 -2.03
CA PRO A 110 10.83 -7.63 -2.86
C PRO A 110 9.34 -7.62 -3.19
N VAL A 111 8.72 -8.78 -3.45
CA VAL A 111 7.28 -8.88 -3.73
C VAL A 111 6.46 -8.43 -2.53
N THR A 112 6.73 -8.98 -1.34
CA THR A 112 6.07 -8.55 -0.10
C THR A 112 6.25 -7.06 0.18
N GLN A 113 7.42 -6.50 -0.14
CA GLN A 113 7.66 -5.06 0.02
C GLN A 113 6.86 -4.22 -0.98
N LEU A 114 6.75 -4.67 -2.23
CA LEU A 114 5.93 -4.02 -3.25
C LEU A 114 4.45 -4.04 -2.86
N GLU A 115 3.95 -5.18 -2.37
CA GLU A 115 2.59 -5.35 -1.85
C GLU A 115 2.33 -4.44 -0.65
N ALA A 116 3.28 -4.35 0.30
CA ALA A 116 3.16 -3.44 1.43
C ALA A 116 3.08 -1.97 1.00
N ILE A 117 3.91 -1.55 0.03
CA ILE A 117 3.87 -0.19 -0.53
C ILE A 117 2.53 0.05 -1.27
N ALA A 118 2.03 -0.94 -2.01
CA ALA A 118 0.75 -0.86 -2.70
C ALA A 118 -0.42 -0.78 -1.71
N ALA A 119 -0.41 -1.58 -0.64
CA ALA A 119 -1.42 -1.53 0.42
C ALA A 119 -1.39 -0.17 1.14
N ASP A 120 -0.22 0.37 1.45
CA ASP A 120 -0.09 1.71 2.03
C ASP A 120 -0.65 2.80 1.10
N PHE A 121 -0.41 2.69 -0.21
CA PHE A 121 -0.96 3.59 -1.23
C PHE A 121 -2.47 3.50 -1.33
N LEU A 122 -3.03 2.28 -1.23
CA LEU A 122 -4.46 2.01 -1.34
C LEU A 122 -5.26 2.24 -0.04
N ARG A 123 -4.59 2.27 1.12
CA ARG A 123 -5.23 2.41 2.44
C ARG A 123 -6.31 3.50 2.52
N PRO A 124 -6.12 4.71 1.96
CA PRO A 124 -7.17 5.74 1.98
C PRO A 124 -8.47 5.36 1.27
N HIS A 125 -8.43 4.37 0.38
CA HIS A 125 -9.56 3.91 -0.43
C HIS A 125 -10.32 2.72 0.16
N ALA A 126 -9.67 1.93 1.04
CA ALA A 126 -10.17 0.65 1.52
C ALA A 126 -11.59 0.71 2.10
N ALA A 127 -11.89 1.69 2.96
CA ALA A 127 -13.21 1.82 3.56
C ALA A 127 -14.33 2.02 2.52
N ASN A 128 -14.07 2.82 1.48
CA ASN A 128 -15.05 3.08 0.41
C ASN A 128 -15.17 1.89 -0.54
N ALA A 129 -14.08 1.18 -0.80
CA ALA A 129 -14.06 0.05 -1.69
C ALA A 129 -14.77 -1.17 -1.08
N VAL A 130 -14.50 -1.51 0.18
CA VAL A 130 -15.23 -2.54 0.93
C VAL A 130 -16.73 -2.23 0.98
N ALA A 131 -17.07 -0.97 1.24
CA ALA A 131 -18.48 -0.59 1.27
C ALA A 131 -19.13 -0.71 -0.13
N ALA A 132 -18.38 -0.52 -1.22
CA ALA A 132 -18.86 -0.75 -2.58
C ALA A 132 -19.07 -2.24 -2.88
N GLU A 133 -18.20 -3.12 -2.39
CA GLU A 133 -18.35 -4.58 -2.52
C GLU A 133 -19.57 -5.10 -1.76
N HIS A 134 -19.81 -4.59 -0.54
CA HIS A 134 -21.03 -4.90 0.22
C HIS A 134 -22.30 -4.46 -0.52
N GLU A 135 -22.34 -3.24 -1.07
CA GLU A 135 -23.48 -2.76 -1.86
C GLU A 135 -23.72 -3.61 -3.12
N ALA A 136 -22.64 -4.01 -3.81
CA ALA A 136 -22.72 -4.86 -4.99
C ALA A 136 -23.24 -6.27 -4.66
N ALA A 137 -22.82 -6.84 -3.52
CA ALA A 137 -23.30 -8.14 -3.06
C ALA A 137 -24.78 -8.12 -2.68
N GLU A 138 -25.27 -7.04 -2.05
CA GLU A 138 -26.70 -6.85 -1.79
C GLU A 138 -27.52 -6.75 -3.08
N ASP A 139 -27.06 -5.95 -4.05
CA ASP A 139 -27.77 -5.73 -5.31
C ASP A 139 -27.87 -7.01 -6.16
N ASP A 140 -26.86 -7.89 -6.07
CA ASP A 140 -26.85 -9.20 -6.76
C ASP A 140 -27.92 -10.15 -6.18
N VAL A 141 -28.06 -10.18 -4.85
CA VAL A 141 -29.07 -11.01 -4.16
C VAL A 141 -30.49 -10.55 -4.48
N ASP A 142 -30.73 -9.24 -4.58
CA ASP A 142 -32.05 -8.68 -4.92
C ASP A 142 -32.43 -8.89 -6.40
N ALA A 143 -31.47 -9.11 -7.30
CA ALA A 143 -31.74 -9.37 -8.72
C ALA A 143 -32.26 -10.80 -9.00
N ASP A 144 -32.06 -11.73 -8.07
CA ASP A 144 -32.42 -13.14 -8.18
C ASP A 144 -33.81 -13.49 -7.58
N LEU A 145 -34.57 -12.49 -7.10
CA LEU A 145 -35.94 -12.63 -6.54
C LEU A 145 -37.04 -12.19 -7.52
#